data_AF-A0A090QBC8-F1
#
_entry.id   AF-A0A090QBC8-F1
#
_cell.length_a   1.000
_cell.length_b   1.000
_cell.length_c   1.000
_cell.angle_alpha   90.00
_cell.angle_beta   90.00
_cell.angle_gamma   90.00
#
_symmetry.space_group_name_H-M   'P 1'
#
loop_
_entity.id
_entity.type
_entity.pdbx_description
1 polymer ?
#
loop_
_entity_poly.entity_id
_entity_poly.type
_entity_poly.pdbx_seq_one_letter_code
_entity_poly.pdbx_strand_id
1 'polypeptide(L)' 'MNKKAFIFDLDGVIVDTAKFHFIAWQRLAASLGINFTHEENEQLKGVSRVNSLKKILEWGGNKTITAEVFSGENGPKE' A
#
# COMPACT_ATOMS: atom_id res chain seq x y z
N MET A 1 -23.35 -18.22 -30.32
CA MET A 1 -22.63 -16.97 -29.96
C MET A 1 -21.17 -17.32 -29.71
N ASN A 2 -20.28 -17.05 -30.67
CA ASN A 2 -18.84 -17.35 -30.53
C ASN A 2 -18.17 -16.24 -29.71
N LYS A 3 -17.79 -16.53 -28.47
CA LYS A 3 -16.95 -15.62 -27.65
C LYS A 3 -15.53 -15.67 -28.19
N LYS A 4 -15.02 -14.53 -28.68
CA LYS A 4 -13.72 -14.44 -29.39
C LYS A 4 -12.54 -14.06 -28.49
N ALA A 5 -12.78 -13.49 -27.31
CA ALA A 5 -11.73 -13.11 -26.36
C ALA A 5 -12.30 -12.91 -24.95
N PHE A 6 -11.41 -13.01 -23.95
CA PHE A 6 -11.64 -12.69 -22.55
C PHE A 6 -10.48 -11.82 -22.05
N ILE A 7 -10.80 -10.84 -21.20
CA ILE A 7 -9.81 -9.98 -20.53
C ILE A 7 -9.87 -10.32 -19.05
N PHE A 8 -8.71 -10.58 -18.46
CA PHE A 8 -8.57 -10.90 -17.05
C PHE A 8 -7.75 -9.82 -16.37
N ASP A 9 -8.18 -9.45 -15.17
CA ASP A 9 -7.35 -8.69 -14.24
C ASP A 9 -6.23 -9.60 -13.69
N LEU A 10 -5.21 -9.03 -13.06
CA LEU A 10 -4.14 -9.79 -12.42
C LEU A 10 -4.48 -10.13 -10.98
N ASP A 11 -4.75 -9.09 -10.19
CA ASP A 11 -4.84 -9.15 -8.73
C ASP A 11 -6.15 -9.84 -8.31
N GLY A 12 -6.03 -10.94 -7.58
CA GLY A 12 -7.15 -11.77 -7.13
C GLY A 12 -7.87 -12.55 -8.24
N VAL A 13 -7.50 -12.37 -9.51
CA VAL A 13 -8.06 -13.12 -10.65
C VAL A 13 -7.09 -14.18 -11.14
N ILE A 14 -5.84 -13.80 -11.44
CA ILE A 14 -4.79 -14.74 -11.86
C ILE A 14 -3.90 -15.10 -10.66
N VAL A 15 -3.66 -14.15 -9.76
CA VAL A 15 -2.78 -14.32 -8.59
C VAL A 15 -3.25 -13.48 -7.40
N ASP A 16 -3.16 -14.02 -6.18
CA ASP A 16 -3.43 -13.27 -4.95
C ASP A 16 -2.22 -12.41 -4.54
N THR A 17 -2.25 -11.15 -4.95
CA THR A 17 -1.26 -10.11 -4.66
C THR A 17 -1.71 -9.14 -3.56
N ALA A 18 -2.98 -9.16 -3.16
CA ALA A 18 -3.55 -8.21 -2.20
C ALA A 18 -2.83 -8.24 -0.85
N LYS A 19 -2.40 -9.44 -0.42
CA LYS A 19 -1.59 -9.63 0.79
C LYS A 19 -0.25 -8.89 0.77
N PHE A 20 0.38 -8.75 -0.41
CA PHE A 20 1.68 -8.09 -0.52
C PHE A 20 1.56 -6.57 -0.41
N HIS A 21 0.44 -5.99 -0.86
CA HIS A 21 0.14 -4.58 -0.61
C HIS A 21 0.01 -4.29 0.88
N PHE A 22 -0.70 -5.14 1.63
CA PHE A 22 -0.81 -5.01 3.08
C PHE A 22 0.58 -5.07 3.75
N ILE A 23 1.39 -6.08 3.42
CA ILE A 23 2.74 -6.23 3.99
C ILE A 23 3.62 -5.02 3.69
N ALA A 24 3.55 -4.47 2.47
CA ALA A 24 4.32 -3.30 2.08
C ALA A 24 3.91 -2.06 2.91
N TRP A 25 2.62 -1.81 3.05
CA TRP A 25 2.12 -0.71 3.89
C TRP A 25 2.44 -0.90 5.36
N GLN A 26 2.35 -2.13 5.88
CA GLN A 26 2.69 -2.45 7.25
C GLN A 26 4.17 -2.20 7.55
N ARG A 27 5.07 -2.59 6.62
CA ARG A 27 6.51 -2.32 6.73
C ARG A 27 6.80 -0.82 6.74
N LEU A 28 6.14 -0.06 5.87
CA LEU A 28 6.30 1.40 5.81
C LEU A 28 5.76 2.08 7.09
N ALA A 29 4.58 1.69 7.55
CA ALA A 29 4.00 2.22 8.76
C ALA A 29 4.91 1.93 9.97
N ALA A 30 5.42 0.71 10.08
CA ALA A 30 6.35 0.31 11.12
C ALA A 30 7.65 1.13 11.11
N SER A 31 8.23 1.42 9.93
CA SER A 31 9.44 2.25 9.85
C SER A 31 9.20 3.71 10.27
N LEU A 32 7.94 4.16 10.23
CA LEU A 32 7.51 5.48 10.70
C LEU A 32 7.00 5.47 12.16
N GLY A 33 7.03 4.31 12.82
CA GLY A 33 6.49 4.11 14.17
C GLY A 33 4.98 4.22 14.25
N ILE A 34 4.28 3.81 13.18
CA ILE A 34 2.81 3.83 13.04
C ILE A 34 2.32 2.38 13.14
N ASN A 35 1.36 2.12 14.02
CA ASN A 35 0.68 0.83 14.05
C ASN A 35 -0.34 0.79 12.91
N PHE A 36 -0.20 -0.16 11.99
CA PHE A 36 -1.08 -0.30 10.83
C PHE A 36 -1.82 -1.64 10.85
N THR A 37 -3.15 -1.59 10.91
CA THR A 37 -4.02 -2.76 11.09
C THR A 37 -4.65 -3.25 9.77
N HIS A 38 -5.25 -4.44 9.81
CA HIS A 38 -6.05 -4.92 8.69
C HIS A 38 -7.29 -4.06 8.44
N GLU A 39 -7.95 -3.53 9.49
CA GLU A 39 -9.12 -2.65 9.31
C GLU A 39 -8.76 -1.35 8.59
N GLU A 40 -7.57 -0.82 8.83
CA GLU A 40 -7.04 0.35 8.12
C GLU A 40 -6.68 0.02 6.68
N ASN A 41 -6.11 -1.15 6.42
CA ASN A 41 -5.80 -1.61 5.06
C ASN A 41 -7.05 -1.74 4.17
N GLU A 42 -8.18 -2.19 4.74
CA GLU A 42 -9.45 -2.24 4.03
C GLU A 42 -9.89 -0.85 3.54
N GLN A 43 -9.62 0.21 4.31
CA GLN A 43 -9.92 1.60 3.93
C GLN A 43 -9.00 2.14 2.82
N LEU A 44 -7.92 1.43 2.48
CA LEU A 44 -7.01 1.79 1.39
C LEU A 44 -7.39 1.15 0.05
N LYS A 45 -8.35 0.22 0.02
CA LYS A 45 -8.80 -0.41 -1.23
C LYS A 45 -9.39 0.62 -2.18
N GLY A 46 -8.88 0.66 -3.41
CA GLY A 46 -9.28 1.64 -4.42
C GLY A 46 -8.73 3.06 -4.19
N VAL A 47 -7.88 3.27 -3.18
CA VAL A 47 -7.24 4.55 -2.91
C VAL A 47 -5.89 4.62 -3.63
N SER A 48 -5.58 5.78 -4.21
CA SER A 48 -4.30 6.00 -4.88
C SER A 48 -3.12 5.91 -3.90
N ARG A 49 -1.95 5.47 -4.36
CA ARG A 49 -0.74 5.32 -3.52
C ARG A 49 -0.44 6.56 -2.66
N VAL A 50 -0.54 7.75 -3.26
CA VAL A 50 -0.29 9.02 -2.56
C VAL A 50 -1.33 9.28 -1.47
N ASN A 51 -2.61 9.05 -1.76
CA ASN A 51 -3.68 9.25 -0.78
C ASN A 51 -3.63 8.18 0.32
N SER A 52 -3.21 6.96 0.01
CA SER A 52 -3.00 5.89 0.98
C SER A 52 -1.88 6.24 1.95
N LEU A 53 -0.76 6.77 1.46
CA LEU A 53 0.31 7.27 2.32
C LEU A 53 -0.17 8.40 3.24
N LYS A 54 -0.93 9.37 2.70
CA LYS A 54 -1.50 10.46 3.51
C LYS A 54 -2.38 9.92 4.65
N LYS A 55 -3.27 8.96 4.36
CA LYS A 55 -4.09 8.29 5.39
C LYS A 55 -3.26 7.61 6.46
N ILE A 56 -2.21 6.88 6.07
CA ILE A 56 -1.30 6.23 7.02
C ILE A 56 -0.62 7.26 7.93
N LEU A 57 -0.14 8.36 7.36
CA LEU A 57 0.48 9.45 8.13
C LEU A 57 -0.52 10.15 9.08
N GLU A 58 -1.77 10.32 8.65
CA GLU A 58 -2.87 10.85 9.47
C GLU A 58 -3.15 9.92 10.67
N TRP A 59 -3.29 8.61 10.45
CA TRP A 59 -3.47 7.62 11.52
C TRP A 59 -2.29 7.56 12.50
N GLY A 60 -1.08 7.84 12.01
CA GLY A 60 0.12 7.98 12.82
C GLY A 60 0.23 9.27 13.65
N GLY A 61 -0.84 10.06 13.73
CA GLY A 61 -0.86 11.34 14.46
C GLY A 61 -0.44 12.54 13.60
N ASN A 62 -0.87 12.58 12.34
CA ASN A 62 -0.52 13.64 11.37
C ASN A 62 0.98 13.84 11.19
N LYS A 63 1.71 12.73 11.06
CA LYS A 63 3.16 12.77 10.82
C LYS A 63 3.46 13.42 9.47
N THR A 64 4.55 14.18 9.42
CA THR A 64 5.09 14.71 8.17
C THR A 64 6.41 14.03 7.89
N ILE A 65 6.66 13.66 6.63
CA ILE A 65 7.92 13.06 6.19
C ILE A 65 8.62 14.01 5.22
N THR A 66 9.95 14.04 5.24
CA THR A 66 10.73 14.81 4.28
C THR A 66 10.77 14.09 2.92
N ALA A 67 11.15 14.83 1.88
CA ALA A 67 11.34 14.26 0.55
C ALA A 67 12.46 13.19 0.51
N GLU A 68 13.47 13.29 1.39
CA GLU A 68 14.54 12.28 1.47
C GLU A 68 14.02 10.95 2.02
N VAL A 69 13.20 11.01 3.08
CA VAL A 69 12.55 9.82 3.65
C VAL A 69 11.58 9.19 2.64
N PHE A 70 10.86 10.00 1.87
CA PHE A 70 9.96 9.52 0.82
C PHE A 70 10.70 8.83 -0.33
N SER A 71 11.88 9.33 -0.70
CA SER A 71 12.67 8.80 -1.82
C SER A 71 13.42 7.50 -1.48
N GLY A 72 13.39 7.05 -0.23
CA GLY A 72 13.93 5.76 0.17
C GLY A 72 15.46 5.68 0.22
N GLU A 73 16.18 6.82 0.20
CA GLU A 73 17.65 6.83 0.26
C GLU A 73 18.21 6.25 1.58
N ASN A 74 17.37 6.13 2.61
CA ASN A 74 17.67 5.49 3.89
C ASN A 74 16.95 4.15 4.10
N GLY A 75 16.35 3.56 3.06
CA GLY A 75 15.82 2.20 3.13
C GLY A 75 16.96 1.17 3.27
N PRO A 76 16.70 -0.02 3.84
CA PRO A 76 17.71 -1.08 3.85
C PRO A 76 18.15 -1.35 2.42
N LYS A 77 19.43 -1.13 2.13
CA LYS A 77 20.05 -1.57 0.89
C LYS A 77 20.08 -3.09 0.96
N GLU A 78 19.38 -3.76 0.04
CA GLU A 78 19.60 -5.19 -0.21
C GLU A 78 21.07 -5.44 -0.60
#